data_AF-A0A2E8D4A3-F1
#
_entry.id   AF-A0A2E8D4A3-F1
#
_cell.length_a   1.000
_cell.length_b   1.000
_cell.length_c   1.000
_cell.angle_alpha   90.00
_cell.angle_beta   90.00
_cell.angle_gamma   90.00
#
_symmetry.space_group_name_H-M   'P 1'
#
loop_
_entity.id
_entity.type
_entity.pdbx_description
1 polymer ?
#
loop_
_entity_poly.entity_id
_entity_poly.type
_entity_poly.pdbx_seq_one_letter_code
_entity_poly.pdbx_strand_id
1 'polypeptide(L)'
;MRNTLTTGLIGLSLLVSSIISVSVADDRKTDELREKVAALMNQAEEASDAGHKKDAAELRKKAEGLLQAIREQQAKREPERAERRERPAGEGFERRLHEINERIADLLRGGRQDAARRLQAQLHDSIQLHHGKHFEEAERLLDAARVELDGPGIDRRNVVAEIRVHDERREEPQGERIEHLHQAVEHLRAAGLHDEAEHVLHRAEELEQEHGHHEHDRAHEELHHRVRELSEEVDELHERLGRIEKLLTRIGSRRD
;
A
#
# COMPACT_ATOMS: atom_id res chain seq x y z
N MET A 1 -43.30 25.74 38.60
CA MET A 1 -43.89 26.09 37.28
C MET A 1 -43.01 27.12 36.59
N ARG A 2 -42.21 26.69 35.61
CA ARG A 2 -41.90 27.38 34.33
C ARG A 2 -40.84 26.56 33.59
N ASN A 3 -41.29 25.98 32.47
CA ASN A 3 -40.49 25.31 31.44
C ASN A 3 -39.74 26.34 30.59
N THR A 4 -38.55 25.99 30.13
CA THR A 4 -37.97 26.30 28.79
C THR A 4 -36.67 25.46 28.66
N LEU A 5 -36.69 24.26 28.08
CA LEU A 5 -36.50 23.96 26.64
C LEU A 5 -35.31 24.70 26.01
N THR A 6 -34.14 24.07 26.06
CA THR A 6 -33.03 24.30 25.12
C THR A 6 -32.49 22.95 24.66
N THR A 7 -33.22 22.39 23.71
CA THR A 7 -32.81 21.30 22.83
C THR A 7 -31.95 21.92 21.73
N GLY A 8 -30.66 21.58 21.66
CA GLY A 8 -29.72 22.16 20.72
C GLY A 8 -28.74 21.12 20.18
N LEU A 9 -29.25 20.26 19.32
CA LEU A 9 -28.61 19.78 18.09
C LEU A 9 -27.06 19.83 18.03
N ILE A 10 -26.38 18.75 18.46
CA ILE A 10 -25.08 18.36 17.90
C ILE A 10 -25.17 16.87 17.59
N GLY A 11 -25.80 16.59 16.45
CA GLY A 11 -25.73 15.30 15.78
C GLY A 11 -24.77 15.39 14.60
N LEU A 12 -24.11 14.27 14.34
CA LEU A 12 -23.47 13.88 13.07
C LEU A 12 -21.98 14.23 12.87
N SER A 13 -21.08 13.58 13.62
CA SER A 13 -19.66 13.45 13.20
C SER A 13 -18.99 12.12 13.60
N LEU A 14 -19.70 11.00 13.65
CA LEU A 14 -19.15 9.70 14.08
C LEU A 14 -19.55 8.54 13.14
N LEU A 15 -19.29 8.67 11.84
CA LEU A 15 -19.50 7.57 10.89
C LEU A 15 -18.42 7.44 9.81
N VAL A 16 -17.13 7.64 10.17
CA VAL A 16 -16.00 7.30 9.27
C VAL A 16 -14.87 6.53 9.98
N SER A 17 -15.04 6.07 11.23
CA SER A 17 -13.99 5.31 11.95
C SER A 17 -14.25 3.81 12.08
N SER A 18 -15.35 3.29 11.49
CA SER A 18 -15.83 1.94 11.80
C SER A 18 -15.17 0.80 11.02
N ILE A 19 -14.26 1.07 10.08
CA ILE A 19 -13.71 0.03 9.18
C ILE A 19 -12.31 -0.46 9.61
N ILE A 20 -11.64 0.19 10.58
CA ILE A 20 -10.31 -0.24 11.06
C ILE A 20 -10.40 -1.11 12.34
N SER A 21 -11.56 -1.19 13.00
CA SER A 21 -11.62 -1.69 14.40
C SER A 21 -12.04 -3.14 14.61
N VAL A 22 -12.32 -3.92 13.55
CA VAL A 22 -12.78 -5.32 13.74
C VAL A 22 -11.62 -6.27 14.07
N SER A 23 -10.39 -5.99 13.64
CA SER A 23 -9.25 -6.87 13.92
C SER A 23 -8.61 -6.63 15.30
N VAL A 24 -8.59 -5.39 15.80
CA VAL A 24 -7.92 -5.03 17.07
C VAL A 24 -8.70 -5.50 18.30
N ALA A 25 -10.03 -5.59 18.22
CA ALA A 25 -10.88 -6.04 19.33
C ALA A 25 -10.66 -7.52 19.70
N ASP A 26 -10.18 -8.31 18.74
CA ASP A 26 -10.12 -9.76 18.86
C ASP A 26 -8.73 -10.26 19.29
N ASP A 27 -7.68 -9.44 19.11
CA ASP A 27 -6.34 -9.71 19.67
C ASP A 27 -6.28 -9.44 21.18
N ARG A 28 -6.97 -8.40 21.66
CA ARG A 28 -7.08 -8.11 23.11
C ARG A 28 -7.66 -9.27 23.91
N LYS A 29 -8.66 -9.96 23.36
CA LYS A 29 -9.27 -11.14 24.00
C LYS A 29 -8.28 -12.31 24.11
N THR A 30 -7.42 -12.50 23.11
CA THR A 30 -6.41 -13.55 23.15
C THR A 30 -5.34 -13.25 24.20
N ASP A 31 -4.95 -11.98 24.36
CA ASP A 31 -4.00 -11.57 25.39
C ASP A 31 -4.58 -11.70 26.80
N GLU A 32 -5.85 -11.33 27.02
CA GLU A 32 -6.55 -11.58 28.29
C GLU A 32 -6.61 -13.07 28.66
N LEU A 33 -6.78 -13.96 27.67
CA LEU A 33 -6.76 -15.40 27.90
C LEU A 33 -5.36 -15.91 28.26
N ARG A 34 -4.31 -15.36 27.64
CA ARG A 34 -2.91 -15.69 27.96
C ARG A 34 -2.55 -15.26 29.38
N GLU A 35 -2.97 -14.07 29.79
CA GLU A 35 -2.76 -13.57 31.15
C GLU A 35 -3.45 -14.48 32.18
N LYS A 36 -4.70 -14.90 31.91
CA LYS A 36 -5.42 -15.87 32.75
C LYS A 36 -4.74 -17.23 32.84
N VAL A 37 -4.18 -17.73 31.73
CA VAL A 37 -3.39 -18.97 31.73
C VAL A 37 -2.17 -18.83 32.63
N ALA A 38 -1.41 -17.74 32.51
CA ALA A 38 -0.23 -17.50 33.34
C ALA A 38 -0.59 -17.43 34.83
N ALA A 39 -1.67 -16.71 35.18
CA ALA A 39 -2.16 -16.63 36.55
C ALA A 39 -2.56 -18.00 37.12
N LEU A 40 -3.27 -18.84 36.34
CA LEU A 40 -3.66 -20.19 36.77
C LEU A 40 -2.45 -21.11 36.96
N MET A 41 -1.41 -20.98 36.12
CA MET A 41 -0.19 -21.77 36.25
C MET A 41 0.60 -21.39 37.50
N ASN A 42 0.73 -20.08 37.79
CA ASN A 42 1.37 -19.59 39.02
C ASN A 42 0.60 -20.07 40.27
N GLN A 43 -0.73 -19.96 40.28
CA GLN A 43 -1.56 -20.47 41.37
C GLN A 43 -1.41 -21.99 41.55
N ALA A 44 -1.27 -22.74 40.45
CA ALA A 44 -1.06 -24.18 40.53
C ALA A 44 0.31 -24.55 41.11
N GLU A 45 1.34 -23.75 40.82
CA GLU A 45 2.67 -23.90 41.38
C GLU A 45 2.68 -23.61 42.89
N GLU A 46 2.09 -22.49 43.31
CA GLU A 46 1.92 -22.13 44.72
C GLU A 46 1.15 -23.21 45.51
N ALA A 47 0.05 -23.72 44.94
CA ALA A 47 -0.72 -24.80 45.55
C ALA A 47 0.09 -26.11 45.63
N SER A 48 0.93 -26.40 44.64
CA SER A 48 1.81 -27.57 44.64
C SER A 48 2.88 -27.46 45.73
N ASP A 49 3.50 -26.29 45.87
CA ASP A 49 4.54 -26.01 46.86
C ASP A 49 3.99 -26.08 48.30
N ALA A 50 2.72 -25.67 48.48
CA ALA A 50 1.99 -25.83 49.73
C ALA A 50 1.55 -27.28 50.02
N GLY A 51 1.80 -28.23 49.10
CA GLY A 51 1.44 -29.65 49.24
C GLY A 51 -0.01 -29.99 48.84
N HIS A 52 -0.78 -29.01 48.34
CA HIS A 52 -2.15 -29.19 47.85
C HIS A 52 -2.18 -29.77 46.42
N LYS A 53 -1.69 -31.00 46.27
CA LYS A 53 -1.50 -31.64 44.95
C LYS A 53 -2.78 -31.77 44.09
N LYS A 54 -3.95 -31.95 44.72
CA LYS A 54 -5.23 -32.04 44.00
C LYS A 54 -5.63 -30.69 43.39
N ASP A 55 -5.52 -29.62 44.15
CA ASP A 55 -5.89 -28.27 43.71
C ASP A 55 -4.94 -27.78 42.62
N ALA A 56 -3.64 -28.05 42.77
CA ALA A 56 -2.63 -27.80 41.74
C ALA A 56 -2.96 -28.52 40.42
N ALA A 57 -3.39 -29.79 40.49
CA ALA A 57 -3.78 -30.55 39.29
C ALA A 57 -5.04 -29.98 38.62
N GLU A 58 -6.05 -29.56 39.39
CA GLU A 58 -7.25 -28.92 38.85
C GLU A 58 -6.95 -27.58 38.17
N LEU A 59 -6.10 -26.75 38.77
CA LEU A 59 -5.67 -25.46 38.20
C LEU A 59 -4.91 -25.64 36.89
N ARG A 60 -3.97 -26.59 36.82
CA ARG A 60 -3.28 -26.95 35.57
C ARG A 60 -4.25 -27.40 34.48
N LYS A 61 -5.21 -28.27 34.83
CA LYS A 61 -6.23 -28.72 33.87
C LYS A 61 -7.06 -27.56 33.31
N LYS A 62 -7.39 -26.55 34.14
CA LYS A 62 -8.08 -25.33 33.67
C LYS A 62 -7.20 -24.50 32.74
N ALA A 63 -5.93 -24.32 33.07
CA ALA A 63 -4.97 -23.60 32.23
C ALA A 63 -4.79 -24.29 30.87
N GLU A 64 -4.67 -25.61 30.84
CA GLU A 64 -4.59 -26.42 29.61
C GLU A 64 -5.84 -26.25 28.73
N GLY A 65 -7.04 -26.23 29.34
CA GLY A 65 -8.28 -25.98 28.60
C GLY A 65 -8.32 -24.59 27.94
N LEU A 66 -7.83 -23.56 28.61
CA LEU A 66 -7.72 -22.22 28.02
C LEU A 66 -6.67 -22.15 26.91
N LEU A 67 -5.52 -22.84 27.06
CA LEU A 67 -4.51 -22.95 26.01
C LEU A 67 -5.07 -23.64 24.76
N GLN A 68 -5.87 -24.70 24.93
CA GLN A 68 -6.55 -25.36 23.82
C GLN A 68 -7.52 -24.41 23.12
N ALA A 69 -8.32 -23.64 23.87
CA ALA A 69 -9.22 -22.65 23.29
C ALA A 69 -8.48 -21.56 22.49
N ILE A 70 -7.32 -21.09 22.97
CA ILE A 70 -6.45 -20.16 22.24
C ILE A 70 -5.97 -20.79 20.93
N ARG A 71 -5.50 -22.05 20.96
CA ARG A 71 -5.04 -22.76 19.75
C ARG A 71 -6.16 -22.94 18.74
N GLU A 72 -7.36 -23.32 19.17
CA GLU A 72 -8.53 -23.45 18.29
C GLU A 72 -8.92 -22.11 17.65
N GLN A 73 -8.83 -21.00 18.41
CA GLN A 73 -9.08 -19.67 17.88
C GLN A 73 -8.00 -19.24 16.86
N GLN A 74 -6.73 -19.57 17.12
CA GLN A 74 -5.63 -19.29 16.18
C GLN A 74 -5.73 -20.13 14.90
N ALA A 75 -6.05 -21.42 15.02
CA ALA A 75 -6.23 -22.33 13.88
C ALA A 75 -7.39 -21.90 12.97
N LYS A 76 -8.45 -21.29 13.53
CA LYS A 76 -9.53 -20.69 12.71
C LYS A 76 -9.08 -19.43 11.97
N ARG A 77 -8.10 -18.69 12.50
CA ARG A 77 -7.57 -17.47 11.88
C ARG A 77 -6.48 -17.73 10.84
N GLU A 78 -5.75 -18.83 10.94
CA GLU A 78 -4.73 -19.20 9.94
C GLU A 78 -5.25 -19.27 8.50
N PRO A 79 -6.40 -19.92 8.19
CA PRO A 79 -6.92 -19.93 6.83
C PRO A 79 -7.35 -18.54 6.36
N GLU A 80 -7.97 -17.71 7.22
CA GLU A 80 -8.31 -16.32 6.88
C GLU A 80 -7.05 -15.45 6.64
N ARG A 81 -5.95 -15.73 7.36
CA ARG A 81 -4.66 -15.05 7.15
C ARG A 81 -3.94 -15.57 5.92
N ALA A 82 -4.02 -16.86 5.61
CA ALA A 82 -3.45 -17.46 4.41
C ALA A 82 -4.14 -16.90 3.15
N GLU A 83 -5.47 -16.82 3.16
CA GLU A 83 -6.26 -16.26 2.06
C GLU A 83 -6.01 -14.74 1.88
N ARG A 84 -5.68 -14.02 2.96
CA ARG A 84 -5.23 -12.62 2.90
C ARG A 84 -3.77 -12.45 2.44
N ARG A 85 -2.91 -13.46 2.66
CA ARG A 85 -1.50 -13.45 2.20
C ARG A 85 -1.38 -13.75 0.71
N GLU A 86 -2.31 -14.51 0.14
CA GLU A 86 -2.37 -14.77 -1.30
C GLU A 86 -2.91 -13.59 -2.11
N ARG A 87 -3.59 -12.63 -1.47
CA ARG A 87 -3.88 -11.34 -2.11
C ARG A 87 -2.61 -10.49 -2.10
N PRO A 88 -2.17 -9.96 -3.26
CA PRO A 88 -0.99 -9.12 -3.30
C PRO A 88 -1.20 -7.93 -2.37
N ALA A 89 -0.18 -7.62 -1.56
CA ALA A 89 -0.26 -6.68 -0.44
C ALA A 89 -0.65 -5.23 -0.82
N GLY A 90 -0.84 -4.91 -2.11
CA GLY A 90 -1.28 -3.61 -2.61
C GLY A 90 -2.74 -3.53 -3.08
N GLU A 91 -3.41 -4.65 -3.40
CA GLU A 91 -4.70 -4.62 -4.11
C GLU A 91 -5.81 -3.88 -3.34
N GLY A 92 -5.83 -4.02 -2.01
CA GLY A 92 -6.81 -3.34 -1.17
C GLY A 92 -6.58 -1.83 -1.04
N PHE A 93 -5.32 -1.41 -1.13
CA PHE A 93 -4.94 0.00 -1.10
C PHE A 93 -5.18 0.65 -2.45
N GLU A 94 -4.74 0.02 -3.55
CA GLU A 94 -4.97 0.49 -4.92
C GLU A 94 -6.46 0.63 -5.25
N ARG A 95 -7.28 -0.37 -4.89
CA ARG A 95 -8.72 -0.30 -5.10
C ARG A 95 -9.35 0.86 -4.32
N ARG A 96 -8.86 1.14 -3.11
CA ARG A 96 -9.28 2.32 -2.33
C ARG A 96 -8.81 3.64 -2.93
N LEU A 97 -7.58 3.71 -3.44
CA LEU A 97 -7.09 4.91 -4.16
C LEU A 97 -7.98 5.19 -5.36
N HIS A 98 -8.36 4.15 -6.11
CA HIS A 98 -9.23 4.26 -7.26
C HIS A 98 -10.63 4.77 -6.88
N GLU A 99 -11.27 4.18 -5.86
CA GLU A 99 -12.57 4.66 -5.35
C GLU A 99 -12.54 6.12 -4.88
N ILE A 100 -11.45 6.53 -4.22
CA ILE A 100 -11.30 7.92 -3.75
C ILE A 100 -11.12 8.87 -4.95
N ASN A 101 -10.33 8.49 -5.96
CA ASN A 101 -10.13 9.28 -7.17
C ASN A 101 -11.41 9.44 -7.99
N GLU A 102 -12.20 8.37 -8.17
CA GLU A 102 -13.51 8.47 -8.82
C GLU A 102 -14.44 9.43 -8.06
N ARG A 103 -14.43 9.35 -6.72
CA ARG A 103 -15.25 10.24 -5.89
C ARG A 103 -14.80 11.70 -5.96
N ILE A 104 -13.50 11.98 -6.08
CA ILE A 104 -12.98 13.32 -6.35
C ILE A 104 -13.50 13.81 -7.71
N ALA A 105 -13.43 12.98 -8.76
CA ALA A 105 -13.91 13.33 -10.09
C ALA A 105 -15.42 13.62 -10.09
N ASP A 106 -16.23 12.84 -9.38
CA ASP A 106 -17.68 13.08 -9.25
C ASP A 106 -17.99 14.37 -8.49
N LEU A 107 -17.24 14.68 -7.43
CA LEU A 107 -17.40 15.94 -6.70
C LEU A 107 -17.05 17.15 -7.59
N LEU A 108 -16.01 17.03 -8.41
CA LEU A 108 -15.63 18.06 -9.37
C LEU A 108 -16.70 18.25 -10.46
N ARG A 109 -17.22 17.16 -11.04
CA ARG A 109 -18.36 17.20 -11.99
C ARG A 109 -19.60 17.85 -11.37
N GLY A 110 -19.85 17.59 -10.09
CA GLY A 110 -20.95 18.20 -9.33
C GLY A 110 -20.71 19.64 -8.85
N GLY A 111 -19.60 20.29 -9.24
CA GLY A 111 -19.26 21.66 -8.85
C GLY A 111 -18.84 21.83 -7.38
N ARG A 112 -18.60 20.74 -6.64
CA ARG A 112 -18.25 20.75 -5.21
C ARG A 112 -16.73 20.81 -5.00
N GLN A 113 -16.11 21.88 -5.49
CA GLN A 113 -14.65 22.03 -5.49
C GLN A 113 -14.01 21.95 -4.09
N ASP A 114 -14.64 22.54 -3.07
CA ASP A 114 -14.11 22.51 -1.69
C ASP A 114 -14.13 21.11 -1.08
N ALA A 115 -15.15 20.30 -1.39
CA ALA A 115 -15.25 18.92 -0.93
C ALA A 115 -14.20 18.04 -1.62
N ALA A 116 -13.99 18.24 -2.93
CA ALA A 116 -12.95 17.55 -3.69
C ALA A 116 -11.55 17.85 -3.13
N ARG A 117 -11.23 19.13 -2.85
CA ARG A 117 -9.94 19.53 -2.26
C ARG A 117 -9.68 18.90 -0.89
N ARG A 118 -10.69 18.84 -0.01
CA ARG A 118 -10.56 18.18 1.29
C ARG A 118 -10.29 16.69 1.16
N LEU A 119 -10.98 16.03 0.23
CA LEU A 119 -10.80 14.60 -0.01
C LEU A 119 -9.42 14.30 -0.63
N GLN A 120 -8.94 15.17 -1.51
CA GLN A 120 -7.60 15.09 -2.09
C GLN A 120 -6.50 15.28 -1.04
N ALA A 121 -6.66 16.22 -0.10
CA ALA A 121 -5.74 16.38 1.03
C ALA A 121 -5.70 15.12 1.93
N GLN A 122 -6.86 14.54 2.24
CA GLN A 122 -6.93 13.29 3.02
C GLN A 122 -6.27 12.10 2.30
N LEU A 123 -6.39 12.05 0.97
CA LEU A 123 -5.73 11.04 0.15
C LEU A 123 -4.21 11.19 0.23
N HIS A 124 -3.70 12.42 0.09
CA HIS A 124 -2.28 12.72 0.20
C HIS A 124 -1.72 12.34 1.59
N ASP A 125 -2.41 12.71 2.66
CA ASP A 125 -2.02 12.34 4.03
C ASP A 125 -2.01 10.81 4.21
N SER A 126 -2.98 10.10 3.64
CA SER A 126 -3.04 8.63 3.72
C SER A 126 -1.90 7.95 2.96
N ILE A 127 -1.54 8.48 1.79
CA ILE A 127 -0.40 8.02 0.99
C ILE A 127 0.90 8.25 1.75
N GLN A 128 1.12 9.45 2.29
CA GLN A 128 2.29 9.74 3.12
C GLN A 128 2.38 8.83 4.35
N LEU A 129 1.26 8.56 5.03
CA LEU A 129 1.24 7.69 6.20
C LEU A 129 1.49 6.22 5.84
N HIS A 130 1.10 5.79 4.64
CA HIS A 130 1.38 4.43 4.14
C HIS A 130 2.85 4.29 3.75
N HIS A 131 3.41 5.27 3.02
CA HIS A 131 4.83 5.28 2.69
C HIS A 131 5.71 5.41 3.94
N GLY A 132 5.36 6.28 4.89
CA GLY A 132 6.09 6.43 6.15
C GLY A 132 6.12 5.17 7.00
N LYS A 133 5.05 4.36 7.00
CA LYS A 133 5.04 3.05 7.70
C LYS A 133 5.90 2.00 7.03
N HIS A 134 5.88 1.93 5.70
CA HIS A 134 6.79 1.06 4.96
C HIS A 134 8.24 1.50 5.15
N PHE A 135 8.47 2.81 5.27
CA PHE A 135 9.77 3.39 5.55
C PHE A 135 10.26 3.01 6.96
N GLU A 136 9.44 3.16 8.01
CA GLU A 136 9.80 2.71 9.38
C GLU A 136 10.04 1.19 9.46
N GLU A 137 9.27 0.39 8.72
CA GLU A 137 9.44 -1.06 8.69
C GLU A 137 10.71 -1.46 7.92
N ALA A 138 11.02 -0.78 6.82
CA ALA A 138 12.28 -0.91 6.10
C ALA A 138 13.47 -0.45 6.95
N GLU A 139 13.35 0.67 7.68
CA GLU A 139 14.38 1.20 8.58
C GLU A 139 14.63 0.23 9.76
N ARG A 140 13.58 -0.38 10.33
CA ARG A 140 13.73 -1.45 11.32
C ARG A 140 14.39 -2.70 10.77
N LEU A 141 14.06 -3.09 9.54
CA LEU A 141 14.71 -4.23 8.87
C LEU A 141 16.18 -3.91 8.57
N LEU A 142 16.48 -2.68 8.17
CA LEU A 142 17.85 -2.20 7.97
C LEU A 142 18.62 -2.15 9.29
N ASP A 143 18.02 -1.66 10.38
CA ASP A 143 18.63 -1.67 11.72
C ASP A 143 18.85 -3.10 12.23
N ALA A 144 17.89 -4.01 12.02
CA ALA A 144 18.05 -5.42 12.35
C ALA A 144 19.18 -6.08 11.54
N ALA A 145 19.24 -5.82 10.23
CA ALA A 145 20.32 -6.28 9.37
C ALA A 145 21.67 -5.66 9.75
N ARG A 146 21.70 -4.42 10.22
CA ARG A 146 22.91 -3.70 10.67
C ARG A 146 23.47 -4.31 11.95
N VAL A 147 22.61 -4.68 12.90
CA VAL A 147 22.98 -5.42 14.11
C VAL A 147 23.57 -6.79 13.75
N GLU A 148 23.03 -7.45 12.73
CA GLU A 148 23.54 -8.73 12.26
C GLU A 148 24.91 -8.57 11.57
N LEU A 149 25.08 -7.56 10.72
CA LEU A 149 26.31 -7.22 10.00
C LEU A 149 27.48 -6.76 10.87
N ASP A 150 27.21 -6.18 12.06
CA ASP A 150 28.24 -5.80 13.04
C ASP A 150 28.62 -6.94 13.99
N GLY A 151 28.01 -8.12 13.84
CA GLY A 151 28.41 -9.33 14.55
C GLY A 151 29.82 -9.81 14.14
N PRO A 152 30.69 -10.21 15.09
CA PRO A 152 32.02 -10.71 14.77
C PRO A 152 31.92 -12.05 14.03
N GLY A 153 32.08 -12.01 12.70
CA GLY A 153 32.20 -13.21 11.86
C GLY A 153 31.46 -13.20 10.52
N ILE A 154 30.70 -12.15 10.18
CA ILE A 154 29.97 -12.10 8.90
C ILE A 154 30.87 -11.53 7.79
N ASP A 155 31.05 -12.33 6.73
CA ASP A 155 31.76 -11.91 5.52
C ASP A 155 30.88 -10.91 4.73
N ARG A 156 31.20 -9.62 4.87
CA ARG A 156 30.50 -8.49 4.23
C ARG A 156 30.34 -8.65 2.72
N ARG A 157 31.16 -9.48 2.05
CA ARG A 157 31.06 -9.73 0.61
C ARG A 157 29.84 -10.57 0.21
N ASN A 158 29.35 -11.46 1.09
CA ASN A 158 28.18 -12.29 0.77
C ASN A 158 26.86 -11.54 0.88
N VAL A 159 26.74 -10.58 1.81
CA VAL A 159 25.48 -9.82 1.99
C VAL A 159 25.24 -8.83 0.84
N VAL A 160 26.31 -8.20 0.32
CA VAL A 160 26.22 -7.35 -0.89
C VAL A 160 25.86 -8.17 -2.14
N ALA A 161 26.27 -9.44 -2.19
CA ALA A 161 25.90 -10.35 -3.28
C ALA A 161 24.42 -10.76 -3.22
N GLU A 162 23.85 -10.98 -2.05
CA GLU A 162 22.42 -11.33 -1.89
C GLU A 162 21.47 -10.16 -2.21
N ILE A 163 21.83 -8.93 -1.84
CA ILE A 163 21.05 -7.73 -2.21
C ILE A 163 21.04 -7.53 -3.73
N ARG A 164 22.15 -7.85 -4.42
CA ARG A 164 22.24 -7.82 -5.89
C ARG A 164 21.36 -8.86 -6.59
N VAL A 165 21.04 -9.97 -5.94
CA VAL A 165 20.27 -11.08 -6.56
C VAL A 165 18.76 -10.88 -6.44
N HIS A 166 18.29 -10.08 -5.49
CA HIS A 166 16.86 -9.76 -5.35
C HIS A 166 16.36 -8.59 -6.20
N ASP A 167 17.25 -7.82 -6.82
CA ASP A 167 16.95 -6.60 -7.56
C ASP A 167 16.60 -6.83 -9.06
N GLU A 168 16.69 -8.08 -9.55
CA GLU A 168 16.49 -8.40 -10.98
C GLU A 168 15.10 -8.95 -11.34
N ARG A 169 14.17 -9.10 -10.38
CA ARG A 169 12.90 -9.85 -10.63
C ARG A 169 11.58 -9.10 -10.37
N ARG A 170 11.62 -7.83 -9.97
CA ARG A 170 10.40 -7.02 -9.92
C ARG A 170 10.48 -5.95 -11.00
N GLU A 171 9.53 -5.98 -11.92
CA GLU A 171 9.26 -4.88 -12.85
C GLU A 171 8.69 -3.70 -12.07
N GLU A 172 9.48 -3.10 -11.19
CA GLU A 172 9.14 -1.79 -10.63
C GLU A 172 9.21 -0.77 -11.77
N PRO A 173 8.24 0.17 -11.85
CA PRO A 173 8.32 1.28 -12.79
C PRO A 173 9.68 1.96 -12.66
N GLN A 174 10.38 2.15 -13.78
CA GLN A 174 11.76 2.67 -13.78
C GLN A 174 11.90 3.99 -13.01
N GLY A 175 10.87 4.84 -13.01
CA GLY A 175 10.82 6.07 -12.22
C GLY A 175 10.83 5.86 -10.70
N GLU A 176 10.10 4.84 -10.19
CA GLU A 176 10.11 4.52 -8.76
C GLU A 176 11.50 4.02 -8.33
N ARG A 177 12.14 3.20 -9.17
CA ARG A 177 13.49 2.69 -8.89
C ARG A 177 14.54 3.81 -8.82
N ILE A 178 14.45 4.82 -9.69
CA ILE A 178 15.30 6.01 -9.64
C ILE A 178 15.10 6.77 -8.32
N GLU A 179 13.85 6.96 -7.90
CA GLU A 179 13.51 7.65 -6.64
C GLU A 179 14.06 6.90 -5.41
N HIS A 180 13.96 5.57 -5.40
CA HIS A 180 14.55 4.73 -4.36
C HIS A 180 16.08 4.85 -4.29
N LEU A 181 16.77 4.97 -5.43
CA LEU A 181 18.21 5.17 -5.46
C LEU A 181 18.60 6.53 -4.87
N HIS A 182 17.85 7.60 -5.16
CA HIS A 182 18.08 8.92 -4.55
C HIS A 182 17.88 8.90 -3.04
N GLN A 183 16.83 8.24 -2.55
CA GLN A 183 16.62 8.05 -1.11
C GLN A 183 17.79 7.27 -0.48
N ALA A 184 18.26 6.20 -1.14
CA ALA A 184 19.41 5.44 -0.67
C ALA A 184 20.69 6.32 -0.58
N VAL A 185 20.91 7.24 -1.53
CA VAL A 185 22.01 8.21 -1.49
C VAL A 185 21.92 9.11 -0.25
N GLU A 186 20.73 9.62 0.08
CA GLU A 186 20.52 10.44 1.27
C GLU A 186 20.87 9.68 2.56
N HIS A 187 20.45 8.41 2.67
CA HIS A 187 20.76 7.58 3.83
C HIS A 187 22.24 7.25 3.94
N LEU A 188 22.91 6.92 2.82
CA LEU A 188 24.35 6.65 2.81
C LEU A 188 25.15 7.89 3.23
N ARG A 189 24.76 9.08 2.75
CA ARG A 189 25.37 10.35 3.18
C ARG A 189 25.14 10.62 4.66
N ALA A 190 23.93 10.38 5.18
CA ALA A 190 23.62 10.53 6.60
C ALA A 190 24.43 9.56 7.48
N ALA A 191 24.76 8.38 6.97
CA ALA A 191 25.60 7.40 7.64
C ALA A 191 27.11 7.67 7.52
N GLY A 192 27.53 8.71 6.77
CA GLY A 192 28.93 9.05 6.54
C GLY A 192 29.63 8.19 5.47
N LEU A 193 28.88 7.43 4.69
CA LEU A 193 29.37 6.56 3.60
C LEU A 193 29.35 7.32 2.27
N HIS A 194 30.22 8.33 2.15
CA HIS A 194 30.19 9.26 1.01
C HIS A 194 30.61 8.59 -0.31
N ASP A 195 31.59 7.70 -0.30
CA ASP A 195 32.09 7.06 -1.52
C ASP A 195 31.03 6.13 -2.12
N GLU A 196 30.33 5.36 -1.27
CA GLU A 196 29.21 4.52 -1.67
C GLU A 196 28.02 5.34 -2.15
N ALA A 197 27.74 6.48 -1.51
CA ALA A 197 26.67 7.38 -1.92
C ALA A 197 26.93 7.96 -3.33
N GLU A 198 28.16 8.35 -3.65
CA GLU A 198 28.51 8.83 -5.00
C GLU A 198 28.38 7.72 -6.06
N HIS A 199 28.76 6.49 -5.73
CA HIS A 199 28.56 5.33 -6.62
C HIS A 199 27.08 5.06 -6.91
N VAL A 200 26.22 5.14 -5.90
CA VAL A 200 24.77 4.94 -6.06
C VAL A 200 24.14 6.10 -6.83
N LEU A 201 24.58 7.34 -6.59
CA LEU A 201 24.10 8.52 -7.29
C LEU A 201 24.43 8.45 -8.78
N HIS A 202 25.68 8.12 -9.14
CA HIS A 202 26.06 7.94 -10.55
C HIS A 202 25.20 6.88 -11.24
N ARG A 203 24.84 5.80 -10.52
CA ARG A 203 23.95 4.77 -11.07
C ARG A 203 22.51 5.25 -11.26
N ALA A 204 22.01 6.10 -10.37
CA ALA A 204 20.70 6.74 -10.53
C ALA A 204 20.68 7.67 -11.74
N GLU A 205 21.73 8.47 -11.93
CA GLU A 205 21.88 9.39 -13.08
C GLU A 205 21.96 8.63 -14.42
N GLU A 206 22.69 7.51 -14.47
CA GLU A 206 22.72 6.64 -15.66
C GLU A 206 21.30 6.13 -16.01
N LEU A 207 20.56 5.66 -15.00
CA LEU A 207 19.20 5.16 -15.20
C LEU A 207 18.23 6.27 -15.60
N GLU A 208 18.38 7.49 -15.08
CA GLU A 208 17.60 8.65 -15.51
C GLU A 208 17.85 8.99 -16.99
N GLN A 209 19.10 8.94 -17.44
CA GLN A 209 19.44 9.18 -18.84
C GLN A 209 18.87 8.09 -19.76
N GLU A 210 19.01 6.82 -19.37
CA GLU A 210 18.42 5.69 -20.10
C GLU A 210 16.89 5.79 -20.16
N HIS A 211 16.26 6.13 -19.03
CA HIS A 211 14.81 6.26 -18.94
C HIS A 211 14.29 7.44 -19.77
N GLY A 212 14.95 8.60 -19.69
CA GLY A 212 14.60 9.78 -20.49
C GLY A 212 14.70 9.53 -21.99
N HIS A 213 15.68 8.73 -22.43
CA HIS A 213 15.76 8.30 -23.84
C HIS A 213 14.60 7.39 -24.23
N HIS A 214 14.26 6.40 -23.41
CA HIS A 214 13.14 5.50 -23.70
C HIS A 214 11.77 6.19 -23.67
N GLU A 215 11.54 7.14 -22.77
CA GLU A 215 10.30 7.93 -22.75
C GLU A 215 10.19 8.83 -23.98
N HIS A 216 11.29 9.47 -24.39
CA HIS A 216 11.31 10.29 -25.59
C HIS A 216 11.05 9.45 -26.85
N ASP A 217 11.65 8.25 -26.95
CA ASP A 217 11.43 7.33 -28.07
C ASP A 217 9.98 6.83 -28.11
N ARG A 218 9.40 6.46 -26.95
CA ARG A 218 7.98 6.07 -26.86
C ARG A 218 7.04 7.21 -27.22
N ALA A 219 7.26 8.41 -26.69
CA ALA A 219 6.46 9.58 -27.00
C ALA A 219 6.54 9.92 -28.50
N HIS A 220 7.73 9.77 -29.10
CA HIS A 220 7.92 9.97 -30.52
C HIS A 220 7.20 8.88 -31.35
N GLU A 221 7.27 7.61 -30.96
CA GLU A 221 6.50 6.52 -31.59
C GLU A 221 4.98 6.73 -31.50
N GLU A 222 4.47 7.12 -30.34
CA GLU A 222 3.07 7.46 -30.13
C GLU A 222 2.64 8.64 -31.00
N LEU A 223 3.48 9.68 -31.11
CA LEU A 223 3.22 10.82 -31.99
C LEU A 223 3.19 10.39 -33.46
N HIS A 224 4.11 9.53 -33.91
CA HIS A 224 4.09 8.99 -35.28
C HIS A 224 2.85 8.14 -35.54
N HIS A 225 2.45 7.32 -34.57
CA HIS A 225 1.22 6.56 -34.67
C HIS A 225 0.01 7.49 -34.79
N ARG A 226 -0.05 8.54 -33.96
CA ARG A 226 -1.15 9.49 -33.98
C ARG A 226 -1.22 10.30 -35.27
N VAL A 227 -0.07 10.69 -35.81
CA VAL A 227 0.01 11.36 -37.11
C VAL A 227 -0.48 10.45 -38.23
N ARG A 228 -0.17 9.14 -38.18
CA ARG A 228 -0.67 8.16 -39.14
C ARG A 228 -2.20 8.03 -39.07
N GLU A 229 -2.76 7.87 -37.87
CA GLU A 229 -4.22 7.81 -37.66
C GLU A 229 -4.92 9.05 -38.20
N LEU A 230 -4.40 10.25 -37.88
CA LEU A 230 -4.99 11.50 -38.37
C LEU A 230 -4.88 11.63 -39.90
N SER A 231 -3.83 11.09 -40.51
CA SER A 231 -3.68 11.09 -41.97
C SER A 231 -4.73 10.18 -42.62
N GLU A 232 -4.97 8.99 -42.05
CA GLU A 232 -6.00 8.06 -42.50
C GLU A 232 -7.41 8.69 -42.37
N GLU A 233 -7.70 9.36 -41.24
CA GLU A 233 -8.96 10.08 -41.05
C GLU A 233 -9.17 11.21 -42.08
N VAL A 234 -8.11 11.94 -42.42
CA VAL A 234 -8.15 13.02 -43.43
C VAL A 234 -8.41 12.46 -44.82
N ASP A 235 -7.81 11.33 -45.18
CA ASP A 235 -8.05 10.65 -46.45
C ASP A 235 -9.51 10.16 -46.56
N GLU A 236 -10.05 9.55 -45.49
CA GLU A 236 -11.45 9.14 -45.45
C GLU A 236 -12.43 10.32 -45.60
N LEU A 237 -12.11 11.46 -44.99
CA LEU A 237 -12.89 12.69 -45.13
C LEU A 237 -12.84 13.23 -46.56
N HIS A 238 -11.67 13.21 -47.21
CA HIS A 238 -11.55 13.60 -48.63
C HIS A 238 -12.39 12.70 -49.53
N GLU A 239 -12.38 11.38 -49.32
CA GLU A 239 -13.24 10.47 -50.08
C GLU A 239 -14.73 10.74 -49.85
N ARG A 240 -15.13 11.03 -48.61
CA ARG A 240 -16.52 11.42 -48.29
C ARG A 240 -16.92 12.70 -49.00
N LEU A 241 -16.08 13.73 -48.97
CA LEU A 241 -16.33 15.00 -49.68
C LEU A 241 -16.45 14.77 -51.19
N GLY A 242 -15.55 13.97 -51.79
CA GLY A 242 -15.62 13.63 -53.21
C GLY A 242 -16.90 12.87 -53.59
N ARG A 243 -17.44 12.03 -52.69
CA ARG A 243 -18.75 11.38 -52.88
C ARG A 243 -19.89 12.39 -52.82
N ILE A 244 -19.86 13.32 -51.86
CA ILE A 244 -20.87 14.38 -51.72
C ILE A 244 -20.88 15.28 -52.95
N GLU A 245 -19.70 15.70 -53.43
CA GLU A 245 -19.57 16.53 -54.63
C GLU A 245 -20.20 15.84 -55.86
N LYS A 246 -19.90 14.55 -56.07
CA LYS A 246 -20.53 13.75 -57.15
C LYS A 246 -22.05 13.69 -57.03
N LEU A 247 -22.60 13.62 -55.81
CA LEU A 247 -24.05 13.62 -55.59
C LEU A 247 -24.66 14.98 -55.91
N LEU A 248 -24.03 16.08 -55.46
CA LEU A 248 -24.48 17.43 -55.75
C LEU A 248 -24.50 17.71 -57.26
N THR A 249 -23.45 17.30 -57.99
CA THR A 249 -23.40 17.42 -59.46
C THR A 249 -24.54 16.67 -60.15
N ARG A 250 -24.86 15.44 -59.69
CA ARG A 250 -26.01 14.67 -60.23
C ARG A 250 -27.37 15.31 -59.94
N ILE A 251 -27.52 15.96 -58.79
CA ILE A 251 -28.76 16.67 -58.44
C ILE A 251 -28.90 17.93 -59.31
N GLY A 252 -27.82 18.68 -59.50
CA GLY A 252 -27.78 19.84 -60.39
C GLY A 252 -28.18 19.48 -61.82
N SER A 253 -27.58 18.43 -62.39
CA SER A 253 -27.85 17.99 -63.78
C SER A 253 -29.24 17.42 -64.04
N ARG A 254 -30.05 17.16 -63.01
CA ARG A 254 -31.44 16.70 -63.15
C ARG A 254 -32.46 17.84 -63.14
N ARG A 255 -32.01 19.06 -62.83
CA ARG A 255 -32.88 20.23 -62.66
C ARG A 255 -32.97 21.10 -63.91
N ASP A 256 -32.04 20.90 -64.84
CA ASP A 256 -32.04 21.44 -66.20
C ASP A 256 -32.69 20.44 -67.19
#